data_AF-A0A7K4HL93-F1
#
_entry.id   AF-A0A7K4HL93-F1
#
_cell.length_a   1.000
_cell.length_b   1.000
_cell.length_c   1.000
_cell.angle_alpha   90.00
_cell.angle_beta   90.00
_cell.angle_gamma   90.00
#
_symmetry.space_group_name_H-M   'P 1'
#
loop_
_entity.id
_entity.type
_entity.pdbx_description
1 polymer ?
#
loop_
_entity_poly.entity_id
_entity_poly.type
_entity_poly.pdbx_seq_one_letter_code
_entity_poly.pdbx_strand_id
1 'polypeptide(L)' 'MKGCPHCDNLKNQLNESDIDFVEVDIDENEKLYDAFSKKVGNDLLPAVLIDKTAFLPDKSFNTIDEAVKQIKTHLQVL' A
#
# COMPACT_ATOMS: atom_id res chain seq x y z
N MET A 1 -12.48 -3.25 -3.56
CA MET A 1 -13.01 -2.14 -4.38
C MET A 1 -12.53 -2.20 -5.83
N LYS A 2 -13.46 -2.35 -6.78
CA LYS A 2 -13.22 -1.81 -8.14
C LYS A 2 -13.36 -0.29 -8.06
N GLY A 3 -12.34 0.46 -8.47
CA GLY A 3 -12.42 1.92 -8.60
C GLY A 3 -11.58 2.75 -7.63
N CYS A 4 -10.40 2.27 -7.22
CA CYS A 4 -9.39 3.08 -6.54
C CYS A 4 -8.22 3.36 -7.50
N PRO A 5 -8.20 4.50 -8.23
CA PRO A 5 -7.16 4.77 -9.23
C PRO A 5 -5.74 4.76 -8.66
N HIS A 6 -5.57 5.21 -7.42
CA HIS A 6 -4.28 5.18 -6.73
C HIS A 6 -3.82 3.77 -6.38
N CYS A 7 -4.75 2.88 -6.01
CA CYS A 7 -4.46 1.48 -5.73
C CYS A 7 -4.09 0.75 -7.02
N ASP A 8 -4.83 0.98 -8.11
CA ASP A 8 -4.54 0.38 -9.41
C ASP A 8 -3.20 0.87 -9.98
N ASN A 9 -2.89 2.16 -9.84
CA ASN A 9 -1.59 2.71 -10.23
C ASN A 9 -0.44 2.05 -9.45
N LEU A 10 -0.57 1.93 -8.12
CA LEU A 10 0.45 1.27 -7.30
C LEU A 10 0.67 -0.19 -7.72
N LYS A 11 -0.42 -0.96 -7.88
CA LYS A 11 -0.35 -2.36 -8.32
C LYS A 11 0.34 -2.51 -9.67
N ASN A 12 0.02 -1.64 -10.64
CA ASN A 12 0.65 -1.65 -11.95
C ASN A 12 2.15 -1.39 -11.85
N GLN A 13 2.59 -0.38 -11.11
CA GLN A 13 4.00 -0.09 -10.96
C GLN A 13 4.78 -1.18 -10.22
N LEU A 14 4.17 -1.84 -9.23
CA LEU A 14 4.78 -3.00 -8.56
C LEU A 14 4.94 -4.19 -9.51
N ASN A 15 3.91 -4.47 -10.32
CA ASN A 15 3.97 -5.51 -11.36
C ASN A 15 5.04 -5.19 -12.41
N GLU A 16 5.11 -3.96 -12.91
CA GLU A 16 6.15 -3.51 -13.86
C GLU A 16 7.57 -3.58 -13.29
N SER A 17 7.68 -3.65 -11.96
CA SER A 17 8.94 -3.78 -11.24
C SER A 17 9.24 -5.21 -10.80
N ASP A 18 8.45 -6.20 -11.23
CA ASP A 18 8.53 -7.60 -10.82
C ASP A 18 8.53 -7.79 -9.28
N ILE A 19 7.78 -6.94 -8.57
CA ILE A 19 7.61 -7.03 -7.12
C ILE A 19 6.32 -7.79 -6.82
N ASP A 20 6.46 -8.98 -6.23
CA ASP A 20 5.32 -9.77 -5.77
C ASP A 20 4.60 -9.09 -4.60
N PHE A 21 3.27 -9.11 -4.64
CA PHE A 21 2.42 -8.61 -3.55
C PHE A 21 1.13 -9.42 -3.43
N VAL A 22 0.47 -9.27 -2.28
CA VAL A 22 -0.87 -9.80 -2.03
C VAL A 22 -1.83 -8.63 -1.94
N GLU A 23 -2.88 -8.64 -2.77
CA GLU A 23 -3.97 -7.69 -2.68
C GLU A 23 -4.94 -8.12 -1.58
N VAL A 24 -5.24 -7.20 -0.66
CA VAL A 24 -6.27 -7.38 0.38
C VAL A 24 -7.39 -6.39 0.09
N ASP A 25 -8.53 -6.90 -0.38
CA ASP A 25 -9.70 -6.06 -0.63
C ASP A 25 -10.34 -5.64 0.71
N ILE A 26 -10.42 -4.33 0.95
CA ILE A 26 -10.98 -3.78 2.18
C ILE A 26 -12.49 -4.03 2.31
N ASP A 27 -13.23 -4.14 1.20
CA ASP A 27 -14.68 -4.38 1.21
C ASP A 27 -14.97 -5.81 1.69
N GLU A 28 -14.09 -6.76 1.37
CA GLU A 28 -14.19 -8.15 1.81
C GLU A 28 -13.61 -8.34 3.23
N ASN A 29 -12.77 -7.42 3.68
CA ASN A 29 -12.00 -7.53 4.92
C ASN A 29 -12.20 -6.33 5.86
N GLU A 30 -13.41 -5.77 5.91
CA GLU A 30 -13.72 -4.52 6.64
C GLU A 30 -13.23 -4.53 8.11
N LYS A 31 -13.41 -5.64 8.84
CA LYS A 31 -12.98 -5.76 10.24
C LYS A 31 -11.46 -5.68 10.40
N LEU A 32 -10.72 -6.29 9.46
CA LEU A 32 -9.27 -6.23 9.45
C LEU A 32 -8.81 -4.80 9.15
N TYR A 33 -9.44 -4.17 8.15
CA TYR A 33 -9.15 -2.80 7.77
C TYR A 33 -9.41 -1.81 8.90
N ASP A 34 -10.58 -1.88 9.56
CA ASP A 34 -10.92 -1.02 10.70
C ASP A 34 -9.90 -1.17 11.84
N ALA A 35 -9.52 -2.39 12.19
CA ALA A 35 -8.50 -2.64 13.21
C ALA A 35 -7.12 -2.10 12.80
N PHE A 36 -6.73 -2.28 11.53
CA PHE A 36 -5.49 -1.75 10.98
C PHE A 36 -5.48 -0.22 11.02
N SER A 37 -6.49 0.44 10.46
CA SER A 37 -6.59 1.90 10.36
C SER A 37 -6.60 2.56 11.72
N LYS A 38 -7.29 1.97 12.71
CA LYS A 38 -7.24 2.42 14.12
C LYS A 38 -5.84 2.31 14.71
N LYS A 39 -5.14 1.20 14.46
CA LYS A 39 -3.79 0.97 14.99
C LYS A 39 -2.76 1.91 14.38
N VAL A 40 -2.85 2.17 13.08
CA VAL A 40 -1.91 3.06 12.38
C VAL A 40 -2.35 4.52 12.39
N GLY A 41 -3.57 4.81 12.80
CA GLY A 41 -4.17 6.14 12.83
C GLY A 41 -4.22 6.79 11.44
N ASN A 42 -4.60 6.02 10.42
CA ASN A 42 -4.73 6.45 9.02
C ASN A 42 -5.68 5.48 8.30
N ASP A 43 -6.65 6.02 7.57
CA ASP A 43 -7.68 5.31 6.82
C ASP A 43 -7.64 5.63 5.31
N LEU A 44 -6.50 6.09 4.82
CA LEU A 44 -6.27 6.39 3.42
C LEU A 44 -5.69 5.18 2.68
N LEU A 45 -6.07 5.06 1.41
CA LEU A 45 -5.60 4.02 0.50
C LEU A 45 -4.81 4.62 -0.67
N PRO A 46 -3.84 3.87 -1.24
CA PRO A 46 -3.43 2.52 -0.84
C PRO A 46 -2.55 2.52 0.42
N ALA A 47 -2.71 1.50 1.27
CA ALA A 47 -1.81 1.20 2.38
C ALA A 47 -0.99 -0.04 2.06
N VAL A 48 0.32 -0.01 2.34
CA VAL A 48 1.22 -1.14 2.07
C VAL A 48 1.82 -1.62 3.37
N LEU A 49 1.79 -2.92 3.60
CA LEU A 49 2.43 -3.56 4.74
C LEU A 49 3.56 -4.46 4.25
N ILE A 50 4.79 -4.15 4.65
CA ILE A 50 5.96 -5.01 4.44
C ILE A 50 6.44 -5.45 5.82
N ASP A 51 6.34 -6.75 6.10
CA ASP A 51 6.52 -7.34 7.43
C ASP A 51 5.67 -6.64 8.52
N LYS A 52 6.31 -5.78 9.31
CA LYS A 52 5.68 -5.02 10.41
C LYS A 52 5.65 -3.51 10.14
N THR A 53 6.09 -3.09 8.97
CA THR A 53 6.21 -1.68 8.57
C THR A 53 5.06 -1.30 7.64
N ALA A 54 4.27 -0.32 8.06
CA ALA A 54 3.20 0.24 7.24
C ALA A 54 3.71 1.48 6.49
N PHE A 55 3.51 1.49 5.17
CA PHE A 55 3.69 2.64 4.31
C PHE A 55 2.30 3.21 3.98
N LEU A 56 2.06 4.45 4.41
CA LEU A 56 0.74 5.05 4.42
C LEU A 56 0.75 6.38 3.66
N PRO A 57 -0.35 6.73 2.97
CA PRO A 57 -0.51 8.07 2.41
C PRO A 57 -0.44 9.13 3.53
N ASP A 58 0.15 10.28 3.21
CA ASP A 58 0.34 11.44 4.10
C ASP A 58 1.21 11.20 5.34
N LYS A 59 1.74 9.99 5.53
CA LYS A 59 2.71 9.66 6.59
C LYS A 59 4.03 9.16 6.04
N SER A 60 3.97 8.26 5.08
CA SER A 60 5.14 7.66 4.46
C SER A 60 5.42 8.32 3.12
N PHE A 61 4.41 8.56 2.30
CA PHE A 61 4.55 9.11 0.95
C PHE A 61 3.40 10.06 0.61
N ASN A 62 3.64 10.97 -0.34
CA ASN A 62 2.62 11.89 -0.88
C ASN A 62 2.18 11.49 -2.30
N THR A 63 2.96 10.67 -3.01
CA THR A 63 2.65 10.19 -4.36
C THR A 63 2.88 8.69 -4.49
N ILE A 64 2.28 8.07 -5.52
CA ILE A 64 2.49 6.64 -5.80
C ILE A 64 3.94 6.36 -6.22
N ASP A 65 4.57 7.26 -6.98
CA ASP A 65 5.98 7.11 -7.35
C ASP A 65 6.90 7.13 -6.11
N GLU A 66 6.59 7.99 -5.12
CA GLU A 66 7.27 7.99 -3.82
C GLU A 66 7.04 6.68 -3.07
N ALA A 67 5.80 6.16 -3.06
CA ALA A 67 5.47 4.89 -2.44
C ALA A 67 6.32 3.75 -3.03
N VAL A 68 6.36 3.63 -4.36
CA VAL A 68 7.12 2.60 -5.07
C VAL A 68 8.61 2.73 -4.81
N LYS A 69 9.15 3.95 -4.82
CA LYS A 69 10.56 4.19 -4.46
C LYS A 69 10.87 3.73 -3.05
N GLN A 70 9.99 4.00 -2.08
CA GLN A 70 10.18 3.57 -0.70
C GLN A 70 10.10 2.06 -0.55
N ILE A 71 9.15 1.41 -1.23
CA ILE A 71 9.01 -0.06 -1.28
C ILE A 71 10.28 -0.69 -1.84
N LYS A 72 10.77 -0.24 -3.01
CA LYS A 72 12.01 -0.73 -3.63
C LYS A 72 13.22 -0.56 -2.72
N THR A 73 13.32 0.61 -2.08
CA THR A 73 14.41 0.91 -1.12
C THR A 73 14.34 -0.03 0.08
N HIS A 74 13.14 -0.28 0.62
CA HIS A 74 12.94 -1.15 1.77
C HIS A 74 13.26 -2.62 1.45
N LEU A 75 12.89 -3.07 0.25
CA LEU A 75 13.14 -4.41 -0.25
C LEU A 75 14.56 -4.61 -0.82
N GLN A 76 15.38 -3.56 -0.89
CA GLN A 76 16.74 -3.57 -1.45
C GLN A 76 16.82 -4.02 -2.92
N VAL A 77 15.81 -3.69 -3.71
CA VAL A 77 15.69 -4.11 -5.13
C VAL A 77 15.99 -2.94 -6.09
N LEU A 78 16.93 -2.07 -5.73
CA LEU A 78 17.33 -0.89 -6.51
C LEU A 78 18.13 -1.26 -7.77
#